data_AF-A0A2A7BGY8-F1
#
_entry.id   AF-A0A2A7BGY8-F1
#
_cell.length_a   1.000
_cell.length_b   1.000
_cell.length_c   1.000
_cell.angle_alpha   90.00
_cell.angle_beta   90.00
_cell.angle_gamma   90.00
#
_symmetry.space_group_name_H-M   'P 1'
#
loop_
_entity.id
_entity.type
_entity.pdbx_description
1 polymer ?
#
loop_
_entity_poly.entity_id
_entity_poly.type
_entity_poly.pdbx_seq_one_letter_code
_entity_poly.pdbx_strand_id
1 'polypeptide(L)'
;MKIIDETGIVLTTEPDLEAGYLVEDVEVIHHDAVEGTAPQWHRETAKLPDGSPAIYYRDGKEIGRDMVKVIDVPGVDPQPAWDEEVPVMRYIRYTAEELAQRKEQAEAARKRQEVLDKLPETLEALKSENKMLKQCLLEMSETVYA
;
A
#
# COMPACT_ATOMS: atom_id res chain seq x y z
N MET A 1 -3.14 -5.18 -2.15
CA MET A 1 -3.11 -3.83 -1.55
C MET A 1 -4.55 -3.44 -1.24
N LYS A 2 -4.88 -3.13 0.02
CA LYS A 2 -6.22 -2.72 0.44
C LYS A 2 -6.37 -1.22 0.18
N ILE A 3 -7.50 -0.79 -0.40
CA ILE A 3 -7.82 0.63 -0.57
C ILE A 3 -8.93 1.00 0.41
N ILE A 4 -8.72 2.06 1.18
CA ILE A 4 -9.69 2.62 2.13
C ILE A 4 -10.08 4.03 1.70
N ASP A 5 -11.29 4.45 2.00
CA ASP A 5 -11.69 5.84 1.86
C ASP A 5 -11.16 6.72 3.00
N GLU A 6 -11.47 8.02 2.95
CA GLU A 6 -11.11 9.00 3.97
C GLU A 6 -11.59 8.62 5.38
N THR A 7 -12.69 7.84 5.47
CA THR A 7 -13.30 7.38 6.72
C THR A 7 -12.76 6.04 7.21
N GLY A 8 -11.88 5.40 6.44
CA GLY A 8 -11.32 4.08 6.74
C GLY A 8 -12.16 2.89 6.24
N ILE A 9 -13.20 3.13 5.44
CA ILE A 9 -14.02 2.06 4.87
C ILE A 9 -13.33 1.50 3.64
N VAL A 10 -13.28 0.17 3.54
CA VAL A 10 -12.69 -0.52 2.38
C VAL A 10 -13.49 -0.24 1.13
N LEU A 11 -12.83 0.28 0.10
CA LEU A 11 -13.43 0.45 -1.21
C LEU A 11 -13.50 -0.90 -1.93
N THR A 12 -14.71 -1.31 -2.28
CA THR A 12 -14.97 -2.54 -3.05
C THR A 12 -14.95 -2.30 -4.57
N THR A 13 -15.06 -1.03 -4.98
CA THR A 13 -15.00 -0.59 -6.38
C THR A 13 -13.70 0.14 -6.65
N GLU A 14 -13.28 0.16 -7.92
CA GLU A 14 -12.14 0.94 -8.36
C GLU A 14 -12.35 2.44 -8.07
N PRO A 15 -11.40 3.13 -7.42
CA PRO A 15 -11.52 4.54 -7.08
C PRO A 15 -11.44 5.43 -8.32
N ASP A 16 -12.27 6.47 -8.38
CA ASP A 16 -12.28 7.43 -9.47
C ASP A 16 -11.14 8.45 -9.32
N LEU A 17 -10.07 8.27 -10.10
CA LEU A 17 -8.89 9.13 -10.06
C LEU A 17 -9.10 10.52 -10.70
N GLU A 18 -10.22 10.76 -11.37
CA GLU A 18 -10.60 12.11 -11.80
C GLU A 18 -11.23 12.90 -10.64
N ALA A 19 -11.93 12.20 -9.74
CA ALA A 19 -12.57 12.76 -8.57
C ALA A 19 -11.69 12.76 -7.32
N GLY A 20 -10.57 12.06 -7.33
CA GLY A 20 -9.66 11.98 -6.18
C GLY A 20 -8.29 11.41 -6.52
N TYR A 21 -7.54 11.04 -5.48
CA TYR A 21 -6.21 10.46 -5.60
C TYR A 21 -5.95 9.45 -4.47
N LEU A 22 -4.96 8.60 -4.67
CA LEU A 22 -4.53 7.61 -3.70
C LEU A 22 -3.26 8.07 -2.99
N VAL A 23 -3.22 7.85 -1.68
CA VAL A 23 -2.09 8.13 -0.80
C VAL A 23 -1.68 6.86 -0.08
N GLU A 24 -0.39 6.59 0.02
CA GLU A 24 0.13 5.47 0.81
C GLU A 24 -0.12 5.73 2.30
N ASP A 25 -0.63 4.73 3.01
CA ASP A 25 -0.98 4.81 4.42
C ASP A 25 -0.78 3.46 5.11
N VAL A 26 -0.85 3.44 6.44
CA VAL A 26 -0.67 2.24 7.26
C VAL A 26 -1.80 2.12 8.27
N GLU A 27 -2.48 0.99 8.27
CA GLU A 27 -3.48 0.64 9.26
C GLU A 27 -2.84 -0.21 10.35
N VAL A 28 -2.96 0.22 11.61
CA VAL A 28 -2.42 -0.49 12.78
C VAL A 28 -3.52 -1.36 13.38
N ILE A 29 -3.31 -2.67 13.39
CA ILE A 29 -4.22 -3.64 14.02
C ILE A 29 -3.63 -4.03 15.38
N HIS A 30 -4.36 -3.75 16.45
CA HIS A 30 -3.96 -4.13 17.80
C HIS A 30 -4.32 -5.59 18.09
N HIS A 31 -3.33 -6.40 18.42
CA HIS A 31 -3.51 -7.75 18.91
C HIS A 31 -3.30 -7.76 20.43
N ASP A 32 -4.34 -8.16 21.16
CA ASP A 32 -4.31 -8.23 22.62
C ASP A 32 -3.33 -9.30 23.12
N ALA A 33 -2.89 -9.15 24.37
CA ALA A 33 -2.10 -10.17 25.04
C ALA A 33 -2.91 -11.45 25.23
N VAL A 34 -2.30 -12.59 24.90
CA VAL A 34 -2.90 -13.92 25.09
C VAL A 34 -2.22 -14.59 26.28
N GLU A 35 -3.01 -14.94 27.29
CA GLU A 35 -2.51 -15.69 28.44
C GLU A 35 -2.03 -17.09 28.04
N GLY A 36 -0.88 -17.47 28.59
CA GLY A 36 -0.37 -18.83 28.43
C GLY A 36 -1.19 -19.82 29.24
N THR A 37 -1.21 -21.07 28.81
CA THR A 37 -1.87 -22.17 29.51
C THR A 37 -0.83 -23.11 30.08
N ALA A 38 -0.99 -23.50 31.35
CA ALA A 38 -0.14 -24.53 31.94
C ALA A 38 -0.41 -25.89 31.27
N PRO A 39 0.60 -26.76 31.11
CA PRO A 39 0.38 -28.09 30.58
C PRO A 39 -0.55 -28.89 31.48
N GLN A 40 -1.48 -29.64 30.88
CA GLN A 40 -2.25 -30.64 31.59
C GLN A 40 -1.41 -31.91 31.70
N TRP A 41 -1.33 -32.49 32.89
CA TRP A 41 -0.50 -33.66 33.15
C TRP A 41 -1.06 -34.50 34.29
N HIS A 42 -0.67 -35.77 34.31
CA HIS A 42 -0.90 -36.67 35.43
C HIS A 42 0.37 -37.45 35.78
N ARG A 43 0.33 -38.14 36.93
CA ARG A 43 1.46 -38.88 37.47
C ARG A 43 1.23 -40.37 37.27
N GLU A 44 2.14 -41.02 36.56
CA GLU A 44 2.13 -42.47 36.38
C GLU A 44 3.31 -43.12 37.10
N THR A 45 3.17 -44.39 37.46
CA THR A 45 4.30 -45.18 37.97
C THR A 45 5.26 -45.45 36.80
N ALA A 46 6.54 -45.18 37.00
CA ALA A 46 7.57 -45.45 36.01
C ALA A 46 7.58 -46.95 35.66
N LYS A 47 7.91 -47.27 34.41
CA LYS A 47 8.09 -48.65 33.97
C LYS A 47 9.57 -48.98 33.89
N LEU A 48 9.96 -50.15 34.40
CA LEU A 48 11.28 -50.74 34.21
C LEU A 48 11.47 -51.14 32.72
N PRO A 49 12.71 -51.42 32.28
CA PRO A 49 12.98 -51.83 30.88
C PRO A 49 12.20 -53.07 30.42
N ASP A 50 11.77 -53.91 31.35
CA ASP A 50 10.94 -55.10 31.11
C ASP A 50 9.42 -54.80 31.04
N GLY A 51 9.03 -53.53 31.22
CA GLY A 51 7.64 -53.06 31.18
C GLY A 51 6.89 -53.17 32.51
N SER A 52 7.49 -53.72 33.56
CA SER A 52 6.87 -53.84 34.88
C SER A 52 6.90 -52.49 35.64
N PRO A 53 5.95 -52.23 36.56
CA PRO A 53 5.99 -51.02 37.40
C PRO A 53 7.25 -51.02 38.28
N ALA A 54 7.98 -49.91 38.30
CA ALA A 54 9.15 -49.70 39.16
C ALA A 54 8.73 -49.52 40.62
N ILE A 55 8.35 -50.62 41.27
CA ILE A 55 7.93 -50.68 42.67
C ILE A 55 8.99 -51.48 43.45
N TYR A 56 9.44 -50.90 44.55
CA TYR A 56 10.49 -51.46 45.40
C TYR A 56 9.87 -52.11 46.64
N TYR A 57 10.35 -53.31 46.97
CA TYR A 57 9.89 -54.08 48.13
C TYR A 57 11.05 -54.45 49.05
N ARG A 58 10.81 -54.45 50.36
CA ARG A 58 11.68 -55.03 51.38
C ARG A 58 10.84 -55.88 52.32
N ASP A 59 11.26 -57.13 52.54
CA ASP A 59 10.53 -58.10 53.38
C ASP A 59 9.04 -58.25 53.00
N GLY A 60 8.74 -58.22 51.69
CA GLY A 60 7.38 -58.32 51.17
C GLY A 60 6.50 -57.08 51.33
N LYS A 61 7.04 -55.96 51.86
CA LYS A 61 6.34 -54.67 51.97
C LYS A 61 6.83 -53.68 50.94
N GLU A 62 5.90 -52.98 50.27
CA GLU A 62 6.23 -51.85 49.37
C GLU A 62 6.92 -50.76 50.18
N ILE A 63 8.13 -50.41 49.78
CA ILE A 63 8.94 -49.34 50.41
C ILE A 63 9.01 -48.08 49.54
N GLY A 64 8.57 -48.16 48.28
CA GLY A 64 8.49 -47.01 47.39
C GLY A 64 8.21 -47.40 45.95
N ARG A 65 7.93 -46.40 45.10
CA ARG A 65 7.81 -46.55 43.66
C ARG A 65 8.31 -45.30 42.95
N ASP A 66 8.88 -45.48 41.77
CA ASP A 66 9.28 -44.36 40.93
C ASP A 66 8.08 -43.81 40.18
N MET A 67 7.98 -42.49 40.09
CA MET A 67 6.87 -41.80 39.45
C MET A 67 7.41 -40.92 38.32
N VAL A 68 6.69 -40.91 37.19
CA VAL A 68 6.95 -40.03 36.06
C VAL A 68 5.79 -39.07 35.85
N LYS A 69 6.11 -37.86 35.42
CA LYS A 69 5.13 -36.86 35.00
C LYS A 69 4.87 -37.06 33.51
N VAL A 70 3.65 -37.39 33.14
CA VAL A 70 3.22 -37.53 31.75
C VAL A 70 2.40 -36.31 31.40
N ILE A 71 2.83 -35.58 30.36
CA ILE A 71 2.12 -34.41 29.86
C ILE A 71 1.06 -34.90 28.87
N ASP A 72 -0.20 -34.62 29.18
CA ASP A 72 -1.36 -35.00 28.35
C ASP A 72 -1.62 -33.96 27.27
N VAL A 73 -1.57 -32.68 27.65
CA VAL A 73 -1.72 -31.54 26.74
C VAL A 73 -0.59 -30.56 27.02
N PRO A 74 0.23 -30.21 26.02
CA PRO A 74 1.29 -29.22 26.21
C PRO A 74 0.68 -27.87 26.55
N GLY A 75 1.36 -27.13 27.43
CA GLY A 75 1.02 -25.75 27.71
C GLY A 75 1.36 -24.85 26.52
N VAL A 76 0.73 -23.68 26.46
CA VAL A 76 1.03 -22.62 25.50
C VAL A 76 1.69 -21.48 26.26
N ASP A 77 2.80 -20.95 25.74
CA ASP A 77 3.45 -19.78 26.34
C ASP A 77 2.61 -18.51 26.11
N PRO A 78 2.61 -17.56 27.06
CA PRO A 78 1.90 -16.30 26.90
C PRO A 78 2.47 -15.47 25.75
N GLN A 79 1.60 -14.78 25.03
CA GLN A 79 1.99 -13.84 23.98
C GLN A 79 1.65 -12.42 24.43
N PRO A 80 2.61 -11.47 24.39
CA PRO A 80 2.33 -10.08 24.73
C PRO A 80 1.44 -9.44 23.66
N ALA A 81 0.79 -8.33 24.01
CA ALA A 81 0.09 -7.51 23.03
C ALA A 81 1.08 -6.96 22.00
N TRP A 82 0.67 -6.90 20.75
CA TRP A 82 1.50 -6.42 19.66
C TRP A 82 0.67 -5.73 18.57
N ASP A 83 1.31 -4.81 17.87
CA ASP A 83 0.68 -4.03 16.82
C ASP A 83 1.14 -4.53 15.44
N GLU A 84 0.19 -4.80 14.55
CA GLU A 84 0.43 -5.18 13.16
C GLU A 84 0.26 -3.98 12.25
N GLU A 85 1.32 -3.58 11.55
CA GLU A 85 1.27 -2.53 10.53
C GLU A 85 0.92 -3.12 9.17
N VAL A 86 -0.28 -2.81 8.67
CA VAL A 86 -0.75 -3.27 7.37
C VAL A 86 -0.72 -2.10 6.37
N PRO A 87 0.08 -2.17 5.28
CA PRO A 87 0.11 -1.11 4.28
C PRO A 87 -1.20 -1.06 3.48
N VAL A 88 -1.77 0.13 3.38
CA VAL A 88 -3.03 0.42 2.68
C VAL A 88 -2.88 1.66 1.78
N MET A 89 -3.80 1.83 0.84
CA MET A 89 -3.91 3.06 0.05
C MET A 89 -5.17 3.80 0.49
N ARG A 90 -5.04 5.06 0.88
CA ARG A 90 -6.16 5.92 1.23
C ARG A 90 -6.60 6.74 0.02
N TYR A 91 -7.87 6.62 -0.34
CA TYR A 91 -8.50 7.41 -1.38
C TYR A 91 -9.05 8.70 -0.80
N ILE A 92 -8.56 9.83 -1.31
CA ILE A 92 -8.96 11.17 -0.92
C ILE A 92 -9.60 11.86 -2.13
N ARG A 93 -10.80 12.39 -1.96
CA ARG A 93 -11.49 13.15 -3.00
C ARG A 93 -10.93 14.57 -3.09
N TYR A 94 -10.84 15.07 -4.31
CA TYR A 94 -10.48 16.45 -4.52
C TYR A 94 -11.55 17.37 -3.95
N THR A 95 -11.07 18.48 -3.39
CA THR A 95 -11.92 19.61 -3.05
C THR A 95 -12.44 20.29 -4.32
N ALA A 96 -13.51 21.07 -4.17
CA ALA A 96 -14.07 21.82 -5.30
C ALA A 96 -13.06 22.82 -5.91
N GLU A 97 -12.17 23.38 -5.08
CA GLU A 97 -11.11 24.28 -5.51
C GLU A 97 -10.05 23.55 -6.34
N GLU A 98 -9.58 22.39 -5.88
CA GLU A 98 -8.60 21.57 -6.63
C GLU A 98 -9.18 21.10 -7.97
N LEU A 99 -10.45 20.71 -8.01
CA LEU A 99 -11.14 20.36 -9.27
C LEU A 99 -11.24 21.56 -10.22
N ALA A 100 -11.50 22.77 -9.70
CA ALA A 100 -11.55 23.98 -10.51
C ALA A 100 -10.17 24.30 -11.10
N GLN A 101 -9.11 24.23 -10.28
CA GLN A 101 -7.73 24.42 -10.74
C GLN A 101 -7.33 23.40 -11.82
N ARG A 102 -7.69 22.12 -11.64
CA ARG A 102 -7.43 21.08 -12.66
C ARG A 102 -8.16 21.36 -13.98
N LYS A 103 -9.42 21.80 -13.91
CA LYS A 103 -10.17 22.19 -15.12
C LYS A 103 -9.51 23.37 -15.82
N GLU A 104 -9.15 24.42 -15.09
CA GLU A 104 -8.47 25.58 -15.66
C GLU A 104 -7.13 25.19 -16.29
N GLN A 105 -6.34 24.34 -15.63
CA GLN A 105 -5.09 23.82 -16.20
C GLN A 105 -5.32 23.02 -17.47
N ALA A 106 -6.35 22.16 -17.51
CA ALA A 106 -6.70 21.40 -18.69
C ALA A 106 -7.14 22.31 -19.86
N GLU A 107 -7.93 23.34 -19.57
CA GLU A 107 -8.34 24.32 -20.58
C GLU A 107 -7.17 25.18 -21.07
N ALA A 108 -6.29 25.60 -20.16
CA ALA A 108 -5.07 26.33 -20.49
C ALA A 108 -4.13 25.47 -21.35
N ALA A 109 -3.99 24.18 -21.03
CA ALA A 109 -3.22 23.24 -21.84
C ALA A 109 -3.83 23.07 -23.24
N ARG A 110 -5.16 22.90 -23.33
CA ARG A 110 -5.88 22.83 -24.62
C ARG A 110 -5.67 24.10 -25.44
N LYS A 111 -5.80 25.28 -24.83
CA LYS A 111 -5.60 26.57 -25.52
C LYS A 111 -4.16 26.75 -25.99
N ARG A 112 -3.18 26.35 -25.17
CA ARG A 112 -1.76 26.36 -25.56
C ARG A 112 -1.52 25.42 -26.74
N GLN A 113 -2.12 24.23 -26.73
CA GLN A 113 -2.01 23.28 -27.82
C GLN A 113 -2.62 23.81 -29.11
N GLU A 114 -3.81 24.43 -29.06
CA GLU A 114 -4.42 25.06 -30.23
C GLU A 114 -3.54 26.19 -30.82
N VAL A 115 -2.89 26.98 -29.97
CA VAL A 115 -1.93 28.00 -30.42
C VAL A 115 -0.70 27.35 -31.07
N LEU A 116 -0.17 26.28 -30.48
CA LEU A 116 0.95 25.53 -31.04
C LEU A 116 0.59 24.90 -32.39
N ASP A 117 -0.63 24.38 -32.53
CA ASP A 117 -1.12 23.77 -33.77
C ASP A 117 -1.29 24.80 -34.90
N LYS A 118 -1.68 26.04 -34.56
CA LYS A 118 -1.80 27.14 -35.53
C LYS A 118 -0.47 27.84 -35.83
N LEU A 119 0.56 27.60 -35.03
CA LEU A 119 1.85 28.28 -35.14
C LEU A 119 2.53 28.06 -36.51
N PRO A 120 2.55 26.83 -37.09
CA PRO A 120 3.10 26.61 -38.44
C PRO A 120 2.37 27.40 -39.52
N GLU A 121 1.04 27.48 -39.47
CA GLU A 121 0.25 28.24 -40.46
C GLU A 121 0.56 29.73 -40.38
N THR A 122 0.61 30.28 -39.16
CA THR A 122 0.99 31.69 -38.96
C THR A 122 2.42 31.98 -39.41
N LEU A 123 3.34 31.03 -39.22
CA LEU A 123 4.72 31.15 -39.66
C LEU A 123 4.84 31.15 -41.18
N GLU A 124 4.12 30.28 -41.88
CA GLU A 124 4.10 30.25 -43.35
C GLU A 124 3.46 31.50 -43.94
N ALA A 125 2.37 32.00 -43.35
CA ALA A 125 1.78 33.29 -43.73
C ALA A 125 2.80 34.43 -43.60
N LEU A 126 3.53 34.49 -42.47
CA LEU A 126 4.53 35.53 -42.22
C LEU A 126 5.73 35.41 -43.19
N LYS A 127 6.18 34.19 -43.50
CA LYS A 127 7.24 33.97 -44.51
C LYS A 127 6.82 34.47 -45.90
N SER A 128 5.57 34.20 -46.29
CA SER A 128 5.02 34.66 -47.57
C SER A 128 4.99 36.18 -47.65
N GLU A 129 4.48 36.84 -46.61
CA GLU A 129 4.46 38.32 -46.54
C GLU A 129 5.87 38.90 -46.58
N ASN A 130 6.82 38.30 -45.86
CA ASN A 130 8.22 38.73 -45.90
C ASN A 130 8.84 38.60 -47.30
N LYS A 131 8.50 37.55 -48.05
CA LYS A 131 8.94 37.36 -49.43
C LYS A 131 8.38 38.46 -50.34
N MET A 132 7.09 38.80 -50.20
CA MET A 132 6.44 39.88 -50.94
C MET A 132 7.07 41.24 -50.63
N LEU A 133 7.33 41.53 -49.35
CA LEU A 133 7.99 42.77 -48.94
C LEU A 133 9.42 42.89 -49.50
N LYS A 134 10.20 41.81 -49.48
CA LYS A 134 11.54 41.79 -50.08
C LYS A 134 11.51 42.05 -51.59
N GLN A 135 10.54 41.47 -52.29
CA GLN A 135 10.34 41.70 -53.71
C GLN A 135 10.02 43.17 -54.01
N CYS A 136 9.08 43.75 -53.25
CA CYS A 136 8.72 45.16 -53.40
C CYS A 136 9.90 46.11 -53.12
N LEU A 137 10.73 45.83 -52.09
CA LEU A 137 11.94 46.61 -51.82
C LEU A 137 12.95 46.53 -52.98
N LEU A 138 13.12 45.35 -53.58
CA LEU A 138 14.03 45.17 -54.70
C LEU A 138 13.59 46.00 -55.92
N GLU A 139 12.30 45.93 -56.27
CA GLU A 139 11.72 46.70 -57.37
C GLU A 139 11.85 48.22 -57.14
N MET A 140 11.61 48.68 -55.91
CA MET A 140 11.84 50.07 -55.54
C MET A 140 13.32 50.48 -55.67
N SER A 141 14.26 49.59 -55.33
CA SER A 141 15.68 49.90 -55.50
C SER A 141 16.09 49.98 -56.98
N GLU A 142 15.56 49.11 -57.84
CA GLU A 142 15.85 49.11 -59.27
C GLU A 142 15.32 50.38 -59.97
N THR A 143 14.13 50.85 -59.59
CA THR A 143 13.55 52.09 -60.13
C THR A 143 14.26 53.37 -59.69
N VAL A 144 15.06 53.35 -58.62
CA VAL A 144 15.82 54.51 -58.15
C VAL A 144 17.19 54.63 -58.83
N TYR A 145 17.73 53.53 -59.37
CA TYR A 145 19.04 53.49 -60.04
C TYR A 145 18.96 53.45 -61.58
N ALA A 146 17.77 53.48 -62.17
CA ALA A 146 17.51 53.55 -63.61
C ALA A 146 17.24 55.00 -64.07
#